data_AF-A0A3M1PVQ6-F1
#
_entry.id   AF-A0A3M1PVQ6-F1
#
_cell.length_a   1.000
_cell.length_b   1.000
_cell.length_c   1.000
_cell.angle_alpha   90.00
_cell.angle_beta   90.00
_cell.angle_gamma   90.00
#
_symmetry.space_group_name_H-M   'P 1'
#
loop_
_entity.id
_entity.type
_entity.pdbx_description
1 polymer ?
#
loop_
_entity_poly.entity_id
_entity_poly.type
_entity_poly.pdbx_seq_one_letter_code
_entity_poly.pdbx_strand_id
1 'polypeptide(L)'
;GPTDETWALSGYAWRRIDADPRPSPREETAMVFDRERGVHWLYGGLQRNIGLRSDLWRFDGERWELVAADNPPGGRRGAEMAFDERRGRVVLYGNFDAPNPHAGVTWEWDGARWIAHPTNVQPETDRGGTRLAWDPDHEVTWLFGGAPYGDAERADLWAWGEDPDGDGIVGGLDNCREAVNPDQLDGDGDAHGDACDCAPGDAGAFALPSEVTGVRFAGDGVTLSWDSAAPGAGSATVHDVLRGPARELPATDLADCLARGVPGESLEDPERPPVGEAFWYVVRGRNACGAGPLGGERSSGACD
;
A
#
# COMPACT_ATOMS: atom_id res chain seq x y z
N GLY A 1 -30.63 28.04 10.65
CA GLY A 1 -30.60 26.61 10.31
C GLY A 1 -29.39 26.36 9.42
N PRO A 2 -29.13 25.12 8.98
CA PRO A 2 -28.07 24.85 8.01
C PRO A 2 -28.25 25.71 6.76
N THR A 3 -27.14 26.00 6.09
CA THR A 3 -27.10 26.76 4.82
C THR A 3 -26.63 25.85 3.68
N ASP A 4 -26.78 26.30 2.45
CA ASP A 4 -26.24 25.69 1.22
C ASP A 4 -25.01 26.43 0.68
N GLU A 5 -24.44 27.34 1.47
CA GLU A 5 -23.34 28.19 1.02
C GLU A 5 -22.02 27.43 0.95
N THR A 6 -21.25 27.67 -0.12
CA THR A 6 -19.89 27.13 -0.27
C THR A 6 -18.88 28.26 -0.11
N TRP A 7 -17.84 28.01 0.69
CA TRP A 7 -16.78 28.98 0.97
C TRP A 7 -15.43 28.33 0.80
N ALA A 8 -14.49 29.03 0.17
CA ALA A 8 -13.09 28.63 0.07
C ALA A 8 -12.21 29.57 0.90
N LEU A 9 -11.29 29.00 1.67
CA LEU A 9 -10.24 29.73 2.37
C LEU A 9 -9.00 29.81 1.46
N SER A 10 -8.53 31.03 1.19
CA SER A 10 -7.28 31.25 0.45
C SER A 10 -6.39 32.20 1.25
N GLY A 11 -5.20 31.71 1.64
CA GLY A 11 -4.34 32.39 2.61
C GLY A 11 -5.04 32.50 3.96
N TYR A 12 -5.56 33.68 4.26
CA TYR A 12 -6.30 33.98 5.50
C TYR A 12 -7.68 34.62 5.26
N ALA A 13 -8.18 34.59 4.02
CA ALA A 13 -9.45 35.20 3.65
C ALA A 13 -10.45 34.15 3.13
N TRP A 14 -11.67 34.23 3.65
CA TRP A 14 -12.80 33.45 3.16
C TRP A 14 -13.43 34.13 1.95
N ARG A 15 -13.62 33.36 0.87
CA ARG A 15 -14.35 33.78 -0.32
C ARG A 15 -15.56 32.89 -0.52
N ARG A 16 -16.74 33.50 -0.60
CA ARG A 16 -17.97 32.80 -0.97
C ARG A 16 -17.90 32.40 -2.45
N ILE A 17 -18.30 31.16 -2.74
CA ILE A 17 -18.46 30.63 -4.08
C ILE A 17 -19.96 30.61 -4.39
N ASP A 18 -20.38 31.35 -5.41
CA ASP A 18 -21.76 31.34 -5.89
C ASP A 18 -21.92 30.23 -6.95
N ALA A 19 -22.06 29.00 -6.46
CA ALA A 19 -22.26 27.83 -7.30
C ALA A 19 -23.77 27.57 -7.51
N ASP A 20 -24.16 27.36 -8.77
CA ASP A 20 -25.50 26.92 -9.18
C ASP A 20 -25.36 25.92 -10.36
N PRO A 21 -25.94 24.70 -10.27
CA PRO A 21 -26.69 24.13 -9.15
C PRO A 21 -25.83 23.94 -7.89
N ARG A 22 -26.46 23.63 -6.76
CA ARG A 22 -25.80 23.29 -5.49
C ARG A 22 -26.66 22.38 -4.60
N PRO A 23 -26.06 21.63 -3.65
CA PRO A 23 -26.81 20.85 -2.66
C PRO A 23 -27.76 21.76 -1.87
N SER A 24 -28.96 21.27 -1.53
CA SER A 24 -29.88 22.03 -0.67
C SER A 24 -29.35 22.14 0.77
N PRO A 25 -29.79 23.13 1.57
CA PRO A 25 -29.27 23.33 2.93
C PRO A 25 -29.41 22.08 3.81
N ARG A 26 -28.28 21.60 4.36
CA ARG A 26 -28.20 20.36 5.17
C ARG A 26 -27.02 20.41 6.15
N GLU A 27 -27.06 19.59 7.19
CA GLU A 27 -25.99 19.45 8.18
C GLU A 27 -25.46 17.99 8.23
N GLU A 28 -24.30 17.79 8.84
CA GLU A 28 -23.70 16.45 9.06
C GLU A 28 -23.49 15.64 7.76
N THR A 29 -23.07 16.33 6.69
CA THR A 29 -22.66 15.72 5.41
C THR A 29 -21.27 15.14 5.51
N ALA A 30 -21.02 14.04 4.80
CA ALA A 30 -19.66 13.56 4.56
C ALA A 30 -19.07 14.30 3.35
N MET A 31 -17.80 14.73 3.43
CA MET A 31 -17.12 15.37 2.31
C MET A 31 -15.64 14.98 2.27
N VAL A 32 -15.09 14.72 1.09
CA VAL A 32 -13.68 14.36 0.90
C VAL A 32 -13.14 14.94 -0.41
N PHE A 33 -11.83 15.20 -0.47
CA PHE A 33 -11.13 15.57 -1.70
C PHE A 33 -10.53 14.33 -2.36
N ASP A 34 -10.93 14.07 -3.61
CA ASP A 34 -10.34 13.08 -4.50
C ASP A 34 -9.24 13.76 -5.31
N ARG A 35 -7.99 13.53 -4.91
CA ARG A 35 -6.83 14.18 -5.53
C ARG A 35 -6.53 13.69 -6.94
N GLU A 36 -6.97 12.48 -7.28
CA GLU A 36 -6.75 11.87 -8.60
C GLU A 36 -7.62 12.58 -9.64
N ARG A 37 -8.87 12.86 -9.28
CA ARG A 37 -9.85 13.54 -10.14
C ARG A 37 -9.88 15.06 -9.96
N GLY A 38 -9.25 15.58 -8.90
CA GLY A 38 -9.22 17.00 -8.56
C GLY A 38 -10.59 17.55 -8.16
N VAL A 39 -11.39 16.76 -7.44
CA VAL A 39 -12.78 17.12 -7.09
C VAL A 39 -13.08 16.85 -5.63
N HIS A 40 -14.07 17.54 -5.08
CA HIS A 40 -14.63 17.18 -3.78
C HIS A 40 -15.93 16.39 -3.98
N TRP A 41 -16.04 15.28 -3.25
CA TRP A 41 -17.27 14.51 -3.14
C TRP A 41 -18.00 14.91 -1.86
N LEU A 42 -19.31 15.14 -1.96
CA LEU A 42 -20.19 15.35 -0.81
C LEU A 42 -21.32 14.33 -0.86
N TYR A 43 -21.55 13.62 0.25
CA TYR A 43 -22.61 12.61 0.35
C TYR A 43 -23.52 12.83 1.56
N GLY A 44 -24.81 12.69 1.32
CA GLY A 44 -25.84 12.59 2.34
C GLY A 44 -26.06 13.85 3.20
N GLY A 45 -26.27 13.65 4.50
CA GLY A 45 -26.60 14.68 5.48
C GLY A 45 -28.08 14.79 5.83
N LEU A 46 -28.40 15.61 6.84
CA LEU A 46 -29.76 15.86 7.32
C LEU A 46 -30.31 17.19 6.79
N GLN A 47 -31.40 17.12 6.03
CA GLN A 47 -32.17 18.30 5.64
C GLN A 47 -33.38 18.46 6.56
N ARG A 48 -33.46 19.58 7.28
CA ARG A 48 -34.55 19.84 8.22
C ARG A 48 -35.91 19.79 7.53
N ASN A 49 -36.87 19.12 8.18
CA ASN A 49 -38.24 18.90 7.70
C ASN A 49 -38.38 18.06 6.41
N ILE A 50 -37.28 17.55 5.85
CA ILE A 50 -37.30 16.63 4.70
C ILE A 50 -36.76 15.26 5.10
N GLY A 51 -35.68 15.21 5.89
CA GLY A 51 -35.06 13.99 6.38
C GLY A 51 -33.65 13.76 5.81
N LEU A 52 -33.18 12.52 5.91
CA LEU A 52 -31.87 12.11 5.46
C LEU A 52 -31.77 12.14 3.94
N ARG A 53 -30.58 12.52 3.48
CA ARG A 53 -30.24 12.59 2.06
C ARG A 53 -29.29 11.46 1.71
N SER A 54 -29.38 10.99 0.48
CA SER A 54 -28.56 9.92 -0.10
C SER A 54 -28.00 10.32 -1.46
N ASP A 55 -27.99 11.62 -1.77
CA ASP A 55 -27.45 12.16 -3.00
C ASP A 55 -25.92 12.32 -2.90
N LEU A 56 -25.25 12.09 -4.02
CA LEU A 56 -23.83 12.34 -4.20
C LEU A 56 -23.64 13.59 -5.05
N TRP A 57 -22.85 14.53 -4.56
CA TRP A 57 -22.52 15.76 -5.26
C TRP A 57 -21.01 15.82 -5.51
N ARG A 58 -20.64 16.29 -6.70
CA ARG A 58 -19.27 16.55 -7.13
C ARG A 58 -19.04 18.05 -7.17
N PHE A 59 -17.92 18.52 -6.64
CA PHE A 59 -17.48 19.92 -6.74
C PHE A 59 -16.10 19.99 -7.38
N ASP A 60 -15.97 20.73 -8.48
CA ASP A 60 -14.71 20.88 -9.22
C ASP A 60 -13.85 22.09 -8.78
N GLY A 61 -14.26 22.76 -7.71
CA GLY A 61 -13.64 24.02 -7.26
C GLY A 61 -14.43 25.27 -7.66
N GLU A 62 -15.37 25.15 -8.60
CA GLU A 62 -16.22 26.26 -9.06
C GLU A 62 -17.70 25.91 -9.03
N ARG A 63 -18.08 24.69 -9.41
CA ARG A 63 -19.46 24.28 -9.63
C ARG A 63 -19.77 22.96 -8.95
N TRP A 64 -20.99 22.85 -8.46
CA TRP A 64 -21.54 21.59 -7.99
C TRP A 64 -22.29 20.88 -9.12
N GLU A 65 -22.21 19.56 -9.11
CA GLU A 65 -22.91 18.67 -10.02
C GLU A 65 -23.52 17.52 -9.22
N LEU A 66 -24.82 17.28 -9.41
CA LEU A 66 -25.48 16.10 -8.82
C LEU A 66 -25.07 14.88 -9.64
N VAL A 67 -24.45 13.91 -8.99
CA VAL A 67 -23.96 12.69 -9.63
C VAL A 67 -24.98 11.58 -9.46
N ALA A 68 -25.43 11.01 -10.58
CA ALA A 68 -26.21 9.79 -10.57
C ALA A 68 -25.30 8.64 -10.12
N ALA A 69 -25.59 8.08 -8.95
CA ALA A 69 -24.81 7.01 -8.35
C ALA A 69 -25.66 5.74 -8.28
N ASP A 70 -25.13 4.65 -8.85
CA ASP A 70 -25.78 3.34 -8.74
C ASP A 70 -25.60 2.77 -7.32
N ASN A 71 -26.66 2.13 -6.82
CA ASN A 71 -26.69 1.45 -5.51
C ASN A 71 -26.25 2.33 -4.32
N PRO A 72 -26.81 3.55 -4.15
CA PRO A 72 -26.35 4.45 -3.11
C PRO A 72 -26.53 3.82 -1.71
N PRO A 73 -25.61 4.08 -0.76
CA PRO A 73 -25.62 3.57 0.62
C PRO A 73 -26.85 3.92 1.47
N GLY A 74 -27.93 4.46 0.90
CA GLY A 74 -29.08 4.99 1.60
C GLY A 74 -28.81 6.34 2.27
N GLY A 75 -29.87 6.93 2.82
CA GLY A 75 -29.78 8.22 3.49
C GLY A 75 -29.05 8.11 4.82
N ARG A 76 -28.05 8.97 5.05
CA ARG A 76 -27.23 8.95 6.28
C ARG A 76 -26.71 10.33 6.64
N ARG A 77 -26.37 10.52 7.91
CA ARG A 77 -25.73 11.74 8.43
C ARG A 77 -24.64 11.39 9.44
N GLY A 78 -23.65 12.26 9.59
CA GLY A 78 -22.51 12.04 10.49
C GLY A 78 -21.62 10.86 10.10
N ALA A 79 -21.76 10.41 8.85
CA ALA A 79 -20.80 9.55 8.19
C ALA A 79 -19.56 10.36 7.84
N GLU A 80 -18.43 9.68 7.67
CA GLU A 80 -17.18 10.29 7.23
C GLU A 80 -16.73 9.65 5.93
N MET A 81 -15.92 10.38 5.16
CA MET A 81 -15.31 9.89 3.91
C MET A 81 -13.80 10.08 3.94
N ALA A 82 -13.07 9.09 3.41
CA ALA A 82 -11.65 9.18 3.13
C ALA A 82 -11.37 8.74 1.68
N PHE A 83 -10.32 9.29 1.07
CA PHE A 83 -9.91 8.92 -0.28
C PHE A 83 -8.70 8.00 -0.18
N ASP A 84 -8.91 6.73 -0.53
CA ASP A 84 -7.85 5.75 -0.73
C ASP A 84 -7.15 6.06 -2.05
N GLU A 85 -5.96 6.65 -1.91
CA GLU A 85 -5.21 7.19 -3.03
C GLU A 85 -4.49 6.11 -3.84
N ARG A 86 -4.26 4.93 -3.26
CA ARG A 86 -3.62 3.80 -3.92
C ARG A 86 -4.58 3.13 -4.89
N ARG A 87 -5.84 2.95 -4.47
CA ARG A 87 -6.88 2.26 -5.26
C ARG A 87 -7.76 3.22 -6.05
N GLY A 88 -7.66 4.53 -5.79
CA GLY A 88 -8.55 5.53 -6.40
C GLY A 88 -10.00 5.28 -5.99
N ARG A 89 -10.24 5.09 -4.68
CA ARG A 89 -11.55 4.79 -4.10
C ARG A 89 -11.89 5.77 -3.01
N VAL A 90 -13.15 6.15 -2.92
CA VAL A 90 -13.65 6.89 -1.76
C VAL A 90 -14.32 5.92 -0.81
N VAL A 91 -13.79 5.82 0.41
CA VAL A 91 -14.33 4.99 1.49
C VAL A 91 -15.31 5.83 2.31
N LEU A 92 -16.49 5.27 2.59
CA LEU A 92 -17.55 5.87 3.40
C LEU A 92 -17.92 4.90 4.51
N TYR A 93 -17.89 5.39 5.75
CA TYR A 93 -18.33 4.64 6.92
C TYR A 93 -19.15 5.51 7.86
N GLY A 94 -20.09 4.87 8.55
CA GLY A 94 -20.81 5.46 9.67
C GLY A 94 -22.18 6.05 9.31
N ASN A 95 -22.94 6.30 10.38
CA ASN A 95 -24.22 6.98 10.40
C ASN A 95 -24.59 7.28 11.86
N PHE A 96 -25.20 8.44 12.12
CA PHE A 96 -25.74 8.77 13.44
C PHE A 96 -27.12 8.20 13.73
N ASP A 97 -27.88 7.74 12.74
CA ASP A 97 -29.27 7.32 12.99
C ASP A 97 -29.42 5.80 13.05
N ALA A 98 -30.18 5.34 14.05
CA ALA A 98 -30.63 3.97 14.16
C ALA A 98 -32.17 3.89 13.97
N PRO A 99 -32.70 2.78 13.43
CA PRO A 99 -31.99 1.66 12.81
C PRO A 99 -31.68 1.90 11.32
N ASN A 100 -30.47 1.56 10.90
CA ASN A 100 -30.06 1.53 9.50
C ASN A 100 -29.88 0.06 9.06
N PRO A 101 -30.57 -0.42 8.01
CA PRO A 101 -30.36 -1.78 7.50
C PRO A 101 -28.93 -2.03 6.96
N HIS A 102 -28.14 -0.97 6.75
CA HIS A 102 -26.73 -1.03 6.34
C HIS A 102 -25.78 -0.76 7.51
N ALA A 103 -26.21 -1.02 8.74
CA ALA A 103 -25.42 -0.77 9.93
C ALA A 103 -24.07 -1.52 9.90
N GLY A 104 -22.98 -0.78 10.11
CA GLY A 104 -21.62 -1.34 10.16
C GLY A 104 -21.03 -1.74 8.80
N VAL A 105 -21.73 -1.48 7.69
CA VAL A 105 -21.23 -1.77 6.34
C VAL A 105 -20.32 -0.64 5.87
N THR A 106 -19.10 -0.98 5.45
CA THR A 106 -18.20 -0.07 4.73
C THR A 106 -18.61 0.01 3.26
N TRP A 107 -18.60 1.21 2.71
CA TRP A 107 -18.95 1.46 1.32
C TRP A 107 -17.77 2.07 0.58
N GLU A 108 -17.58 1.67 -0.67
CA GLU A 108 -16.58 2.26 -1.57
C GLU A 108 -17.25 2.84 -2.80
N TRP A 109 -16.83 4.04 -3.19
CA TRP A 109 -17.18 4.65 -4.46
C TRP A 109 -16.00 4.53 -5.43
N ASP A 110 -16.24 3.91 -6.58
CA ASP A 110 -15.23 3.65 -7.62
C ASP A 110 -15.16 4.75 -8.72
N GLY A 111 -15.96 5.80 -8.57
CA GLY A 111 -16.16 6.83 -9.59
C GLY A 111 -17.41 6.65 -10.44
N ALA A 112 -18.09 5.51 -10.35
CA ALA A 112 -19.31 5.21 -11.09
C ALA A 112 -20.43 4.59 -10.23
N ARG A 113 -20.08 3.72 -9.28
CA ARG A 113 -21.03 2.99 -8.44
C ARG A 113 -20.54 2.86 -7.00
N TRP A 114 -21.51 2.70 -6.11
CA TRP A 114 -21.23 2.33 -4.72
C TRP A 114 -21.20 0.81 -4.55
N ILE A 115 -20.13 0.34 -3.93
CA ILE A 115 -19.88 -1.07 -3.62
C ILE A 115 -19.96 -1.23 -2.11
N ALA A 116 -20.83 -2.12 -1.63
CA ALA A 116 -20.92 -2.48 -0.22
C ALA A 116 -19.94 -3.61 0.09
N HIS A 117 -19.21 -3.48 1.20
CA HIS A 117 -18.31 -4.51 1.70
C HIS A 117 -18.77 -4.99 3.08
N PRO A 118 -19.71 -5.95 3.15
CA PRO A 118 -20.06 -6.59 4.41
C PRO A 118 -18.93 -7.54 4.85
N THR A 119 -18.45 -7.42 6.09
CA THR A 119 -17.41 -8.29 6.65
C THR A 119 -17.85 -8.84 8.01
N ASN A 120 -17.25 -9.95 8.45
CA ASN A 120 -17.38 -10.45 9.82
C ASN A 120 -16.42 -9.74 10.79
N VAL A 121 -15.37 -9.12 10.26
CA VAL A 121 -14.42 -8.28 10.99
C VAL A 121 -14.70 -6.82 10.64
N GLN A 122 -15.55 -6.19 11.44
CA GLN A 122 -15.96 -4.79 11.30
C GLN A 122 -16.18 -4.19 12.69
N PRO A 123 -16.22 -2.85 12.81
CA PRO A 123 -16.63 -2.22 14.06
C PRO A 123 -18.02 -2.74 14.47
N GLU A 124 -18.20 -3.01 15.77
CA GLU A 124 -19.36 -3.74 16.30
C GLU A 124 -20.73 -3.11 15.95
N THR A 125 -20.75 -1.83 15.58
CA THR A 125 -21.97 -1.06 15.31
C THR A 125 -21.74 0.03 14.26
N ASP A 126 -22.82 0.39 13.55
CA ASP A 126 -22.87 1.67 12.83
C ASP A 126 -22.74 2.81 13.84
N ARG A 127 -21.81 3.71 13.58
CA ARG A 127 -21.52 4.81 14.49
C ARG A 127 -21.23 6.07 13.70
N GLY A 128 -21.77 7.18 14.18
CA GLY A 128 -21.50 8.51 13.64
C GLY A 128 -20.45 9.23 14.49
N GLY A 129 -19.98 10.37 14.00
CA GLY A 129 -18.98 11.17 14.71
C GLY A 129 -17.61 10.51 14.77
N THR A 130 -17.38 9.56 13.87
CA THR A 130 -16.09 8.91 13.65
C THR A 130 -15.11 9.89 13.00
N ARG A 131 -13.87 9.46 12.80
CA ARG A 131 -12.94 10.10 11.86
C ARG A 131 -12.38 9.02 10.94
N LEU A 132 -12.37 9.29 9.64
CA LEU A 132 -11.70 8.48 8.64
C LEU A 132 -10.49 9.24 8.09
N ALA A 133 -9.36 8.56 7.96
CA ALA A 133 -8.15 9.11 7.36
C ALA A 133 -7.40 8.03 6.58
N TRP A 134 -7.02 8.35 5.34
CA TRP A 134 -6.13 7.52 4.54
C TRP A 134 -4.69 7.68 5.02
N ASP A 135 -3.98 6.57 5.14
CA ASP A 135 -2.56 6.49 5.47
C ASP A 135 -1.79 5.93 4.27
N PRO A 136 -1.02 6.77 3.55
CA PRO A 136 -0.27 6.33 2.39
C PRO A 136 0.94 5.46 2.73
N ASP A 137 1.46 5.51 3.97
CA ASP A 137 2.65 4.75 4.37
C ASP A 137 2.26 3.30 4.69
N HIS A 138 1.09 3.09 5.30
CA HIS A 138 0.54 1.76 5.59
C HIS A 138 -0.51 1.29 4.57
N GLU A 139 -0.84 2.08 3.55
CA GLU A 139 -1.86 1.75 2.54
C GLU A 139 -3.25 1.35 3.09
N VAL A 140 -3.67 1.94 4.22
CA VAL A 140 -4.94 1.65 4.90
C VAL A 140 -5.74 2.91 5.18
N THR A 141 -7.06 2.76 5.32
CA THR A 141 -7.93 3.80 5.88
C THR A 141 -8.17 3.54 7.36
N TRP A 142 -7.71 4.45 8.22
CA TRP A 142 -7.96 4.42 9.65
C TRP A 142 -9.34 4.95 9.99
N LEU A 143 -10.04 4.26 10.88
CA LEU A 143 -11.27 4.68 11.54
C LEU A 143 -11.03 4.81 13.04
N PHE A 144 -11.25 6.00 13.61
CA PHE A 144 -11.14 6.21 15.05
C PHE A 144 -12.47 6.64 15.68
N GLY A 145 -12.78 6.03 16.81
CA GLY A 145 -13.84 6.44 17.74
C GLY A 145 -15.24 6.51 17.15
N GLY A 146 -16.07 7.43 17.66
CA GLY A 146 -17.49 7.59 17.30
C GLY A 146 -18.43 6.83 18.23
N ALA A 147 -19.74 7.00 18.04
CA ALA A 147 -20.77 6.34 18.83
C ALA A 147 -22.02 6.00 18.01
N PRO A 148 -22.70 4.88 18.30
CA PRO A 148 -24.09 4.72 17.92
C PRO A 148 -24.96 5.79 18.58
N TYR A 149 -26.14 6.05 18.02
CA TYR A 149 -27.07 7.02 18.60
C TYR A 149 -27.47 6.64 20.03
N GLY A 150 -27.23 7.54 20.99
CA GLY A 150 -27.62 7.32 22.37
C GLY A 150 -26.75 6.35 23.16
N ASP A 151 -25.65 5.88 22.57
CA ASP A 151 -24.65 5.04 23.23
C ASP A 151 -23.38 5.83 23.61
N ALA A 152 -22.50 5.20 24.39
CA ALA A 152 -21.21 5.78 24.78
C ALA A 152 -20.26 5.93 23.59
N GLU A 153 -19.39 6.94 23.63
CA GLU A 153 -18.30 7.10 22.67
C GLU A 153 -17.30 5.95 22.77
N ARG A 154 -16.79 5.52 21.62
CA ARG A 154 -15.71 4.56 21.49
C ARG A 154 -14.38 5.29 21.30
N ALA A 155 -13.29 4.65 21.72
CA ALA A 155 -11.92 5.13 21.56
C ALA A 155 -11.02 4.06 20.90
N ASP A 156 -11.65 3.13 20.17
CA ASP A 156 -11.00 2.09 19.39
C ASP A 156 -10.51 2.62 18.04
N LEU A 157 -9.56 1.88 17.45
CA LEU A 157 -8.99 2.14 16.15
C LEU A 157 -9.21 0.91 15.27
N TRP A 158 -9.67 1.14 14.04
CA TRP A 158 -9.85 0.10 13.03
C TRP A 158 -9.12 0.50 11.75
N ALA A 159 -8.62 -0.49 11.01
CA ALA A 159 -8.07 -0.31 9.68
C ALA A 159 -8.99 -0.94 8.64
N TRP A 160 -9.17 -0.24 7.52
CA TRP A 160 -9.85 -0.75 6.33
C TRP A 160 -8.85 -0.81 5.17
N GLY A 161 -8.79 -1.95 4.50
CA GLY A 161 -7.85 -2.21 3.41
C GLY A 161 -8.12 -3.56 2.75
N GLU A 162 -7.30 -3.88 1.76
CA GLU A 162 -7.29 -5.22 1.16
C GLU A 162 -6.58 -6.20 2.11
N ASP A 163 -7.08 -7.43 2.15
CA ASP A 163 -6.52 -8.58 2.88
C ASP A 163 -6.24 -9.65 1.81
N PRO A 164 -5.02 -9.71 1.24
CA PRO A 164 -4.73 -10.51 0.06
C PRO A 164 -4.77 -12.03 0.31
N ASP A 165 -4.40 -12.47 1.51
CA ASP A 165 -4.33 -13.89 1.86
C ASP A 165 -5.52 -14.38 2.70
N GLY A 166 -6.35 -13.46 3.21
CA GLY A 166 -7.62 -13.74 3.85
C GLY A 166 -7.48 -14.15 5.32
N ASP A 167 -6.43 -13.71 5.99
CA ASP A 167 -6.13 -14.09 7.37
C ASP A 167 -6.78 -13.17 8.44
N GLY A 168 -7.36 -12.06 7.99
CA GLY A 168 -8.03 -11.06 8.83
C GLY A 168 -7.18 -9.84 9.19
N ILE A 169 -5.93 -9.79 8.75
CA ILE A 169 -5.05 -8.62 8.84
C ILE A 169 -5.01 -7.93 7.48
N VAL A 170 -5.13 -6.61 7.46
CA VAL A 170 -5.05 -5.85 6.21
C VAL A 170 -3.60 -5.81 5.74
N GLY A 171 -3.36 -6.00 4.44
CA GLY A 171 -2.03 -6.28 3.89
C GLY A 171 -0.96 -5.21 4.11
N GLY A 172 -1.32 -3.99 4.51
CA GLY A 172 -0.37 -2.95 4.89
C GLY A 172 0.02 -2.94 6.38
N LEU A 173 -0.65 -3.76 7.18
CA LEU A 173 -0.35 -4.04 8.59
C LEU A 173 0.07 -5.50 8.81
N ASP A 174 0.21 -6.25 7.72
CA ASP A 174 0.48 -7.68 7.71
C ASP A 174 1.97 -7.94 7.42
N ASN A 175 2.67 -8.54 8.39
CA ASN A 175 4.08 -8.91 8.23
C ASN A 175 4.30 -10.11 7.30
N CYS A 176 3.23 -10.75 6.81
CA CYS A 176 3.25 -11.74 5.73
C CYS A 176 2.08 -11.58 4.75
N ARG A 177 1.96 -10.40 4.12
CA ARG A 177 0.92 -10.00 3.14
C ARG A 177 0.32 -11.06 2.18
N GLU A 178 1.07 -12.12 1.84
CA GLU A 178 0.67 -13.15 0.88
C GLU A 178 0.62 -14.57 1.50
N ALA A 179 0.79 -14.70 2.82
CA ALA A 179 0.92 -15.96 3.53
C ALA A 179 0.27 -15.92 4.91
N VAL A 180 -0.91 -16.56 4.99
CA VAL A 180 -1.81 -16.59 6.15
C VAL A 180 -1.07 -16.74 7.49
N ASN A 181 -1.11 -15.70 8.32
CA ASN A 181 -0.53 -15.68 9.66
C ASN A 181 -1.27 -14.74 10.64
N PRO A 182 -2.50 -15.10 11.07
CA PRO A 182 -3.32 -14.24 11.93
C PRO A 182 -2.70 -13.89 13.30
N ASP A 183 -1.64 -14.59 13.72
CA ASP A 183 -0.91 -14.35 14.96
C ASP A 183 0.24 -13.35 14.82
N GLN A 184 0.61 -12.98 13.58
CA GLN A 184 1.64 -12.00 13.23
C GLN A 184 2.97 -12.26 13.98
N LEU A 185 3.32 -13.53 14.20
CA LEU A 185 4.58 -13.90 14.85
C LEU A 185 5.77 -13.48 13.99
N ASP A 186 6.77 -12.88 14.64
CA ASP A 186 8.06 -12.44 14.07
C ASP A 186 9.12 -12.76 15.13
N GLY A 187 9.81 -13.88 14.94
CA GLY A 187 10.70 -14.49 15.93
C GLY A 187 12.04 -13.77 16.11
N ASP A 188 12.54 -13.11 15.06
CA ASP A 188 13.84 -12.44 15.05
C ASP A 188 13.78 -10.92 14.91
N GLY A 189 12.59 -10.36 14.67
CA GLY A 189 12.30 -8.93 14.72
C GLY A 189 12.69 -8.18 13.47
N ASP A 190 12.69 -8.84 12.30
CA ASP A 190 13.05 -8.23 11.03
C ASP A 190 11.86 -7.67 10.21
N ALA A 191 10.67 -7.72 10.81
CA ALA A 191 9.39 -7.30 10.26
C ALA A 191 8.83 -8.19 9.12
N HIS A 192 9.44 -9.34 8.85
CA HIS A 192 8.81 -10.42 8.10
C HIS A 192 8.31 -11.47 9.09
N GLY A 193 7.08 -11.93 8.92
CA GLY A 193 6.54 -12.93 9.83
C GLY A 193 7.16 -14.32 9.62
N ASP A 194 7.17 -15.13 10.68
CA ASP A 194 7.70 -16.50 10.69
C ASP A 194 7.10 -17.39 9.57
N ALA A 195 5.90 -17.05 9.09
CA ALA A 195 5.17 -17.79 8.06
C ALA A 195 5.71 -17.55 6.63
N CYS A 196 6.31 -16.40 6.37
CA CYS A 196 6.84 -16.00 5.06
C CYS A 196 8.36 -15.79 5.04
N ASP A 197 8.99 -15.84 6.21
CA ASP A 197 10.44 -15.85 6.36
C ASP A 197 11.02 -17.25 6.13
N CYS A 198 12.05 -17.35 5.27
CA CYS A 198 12.77 -18.60 5.02
C CYS A 198 13.87 -18.92 6.05
N ALA A 199 14.29 -17.97 6.88
CA ALA A 199 15.13 -18.16 8.05
C ALA A 199 14.61 -17.37 9.29
N PRO A 200 13.47 -17.79 9.91
CA PRO A 200 12.78 -17.11 11.04
C PRO A 200 13.55 -16.91 12.36
N GLY A 201 14.86 -17.15 12.37
CA GLY A 201 15.74 -16.95 13.51
C GLY A 201 16.99 -16.15 13.16
N ASP A 202 17.02 -15.54 11.98
CA ASP A 202 18.10 -14.75 11.43
C ASP A 202 17.55 -13.49 10.74
N ALA A 203 17.42 -12.41 11.52
CA ALA A 203 16.96 -11.10 11.05
C ALA A 203 17.81 -10.48 9.92
N GLY A 204 18.92 -11.13 9.56
CA GLY A 204 19.71 -10.80 8.40
C GLY A 204 19.20 -11.41 7.09
N ALA A 205 18.21 -12.31 7.10
CA ALA A 205 17.87 -13.13 5.95
C ALA A 205 16.40 -13.61 5.89
N PHE A 206 15.49 -12.77 5.40
CA PHE A 206 14.06 -13.12 5.30
C PHE A 206 13.62 -13.81 3.99
N ALA A 207 14.40 -13.68 2.91
CA ALA A 207 14.03 -14.19 1.58
C ALA A 207 15.23 -14.67 0.77
N LEU A 208 14.98 -15.48 -0.26
CA LEU A 208 16.02 -15.83 -1.23
C LEU A 208 16.44 -14.57 -2.02
N PRO A 209 17.76 -14.29 -2.15
CA PRO A 209 18.23 -13.17 -2.95
C PRO A 209 17.75 -13.26 -4.40
N SER A 210 17.20 -12.16 -4.91
CA SER A 210 16.81 -12.01 -6.31
C SER A 210 18.04 -11.90 -7.23
N GLU A 211 17.82 -11.85 -8.55
CA GLU A 211 18.89 -11.63 -9.52
C GLU A 211 19.65 -10.34 -9.20
N VAL A 212 20.98 -10.46 -9.08
CA VAL A 212 21.84 -9.29 -8.89
C VAL A 212 22.01 -8.59 -10.23
N THR A 213 21.58 -7.33 -10.28
CA THR A 213 21.63 -6.49 -11.47
C THR A 213 22.70 -5.40 -11.35
N GLY A 214 22.87 -4.59 -12.40
CA GLY A 214 23.78 -3.44 -12.35
C GLY A 214 25.27 -3.78 -12.32
N VAL A 215 25.66 -5.02 -12.63
CA VAL A 215 27.06 -5.45 -12.67
C VAL A 215 27.87 -4.60 -13.66
N ARG A 216 28.87 -3.88 -13.15
CA ARG A 216 29.66 -2.89 -13.92
C ARG A 216 31.06 -2.70 -13.35
N PHE A 217 32.00 -2.26 -14.17
CA PHE A 217 33.31 -1.82 -13.71
C PHE A 217 33.30 -0.34 -13.29
N ALA A 218 34.03 -0.02 -12.23
CA ALA A 218 34.39 1.34 -11.88
C ALA A 218 35.39 1.92 -12.89
N GLY A 219 35.66 3.22 -12.79
CA GLY A 219 36.56 3.94 -13.70
C GLY A 219 38.03 3.49 -13.63
N ASP A 220 38.40 2.70 -12.63
CA ASP A 220 39.73 2.09 -12.50
C ASP A 220 39.93 0.85 -13.39
N GLY A 221 38.83 0.30 -13.94
CA GLY A 221 38.82 -0.88 -14.81
C GLY A 221 39.20 -2.20 -14.12
N VAL A 222 39.20 -2.24 -12.78
CA VAL A 222 39.52 -3.46 -11.99
C VAL A 222 38.52 -3.70 -10.86
N THR A 223 37.79 -2.67 -10.44
CA THR A 223 36.75 -2.82 -9.41
C THR A 223 35.42 -3.12 -10.07
N LEU A 224 34.89 -4.32 -9.85
CA LEU A 224 33.53 -4.70 -10.21
C LEU A 224 32.59 -4.21 -9.10
N SER A 225 31.44 -3.64 -9.46
CA SER A 225 30.35 -3.31 -8.54
C SER A 225 28.99 -3.71 -9.11
N TRP A 226 28.00 -3.84 -8.24
CA TRP A 226 26.64 -4.27 -8.60
C TRP A 226 25.58 -3.61 -7.70
N ASP A 227 24.31 -3.81 -8.01
CA ASP A 227 23.20 -3.34 -7.19
C ASP A 227 22.93 -4.32 -6.03
N SER A 228 22.62 -3.79 -4.84
CA SER A 228 22.43 -4.63 -3.64
C SER A 228 21.14 -5.44 -3.72
N ALA A 229 21.23 -6.75 -3.44
CA ALA A 229 20.07 -7.62 -3.27
C ALA A 229 19.50 -7.60 -1.84
N ALA A 230 20.19 -6.98 -0.88
CA ALA A 230 19.79 -6.94 0.52
C ALA A 230 18.38 -6.36 0.79
N PRO A 231 17.87 -5.34 0.07
CA PRO A 231 16.53 -4.81 0.31
C PRO A 231 15.40 -5.83 0.15
N GLY A 232 15.62 -6.91 -0.62
CA GLY A 232 14.61 -7.95 -0.85
C GLY A 232 14.97 -9.32 -0.26
N ALA A 233 16.07 -9.43 0.50
CA ALA A 233 16.55 -10.71 1.03
C ALA A 233 17.31 -10.60 2.36
N GLY A 234 17.38 -9.41 2.95
CA GLY A 234 18.00 -9.18 4.25
C GLY A 234 19.48 -8.75 4.19
N SER A 235 19.91 -8.11 5.28
CA SER A 235 21.22 -7.45 5.40
C SER A 235 22.42 -8.41 5.46
N ALA A 236 22.19 -9.70 5.75
CA ALA A 236 23.22 -10.74 5.71
C ALA A 236 23.48 -11.29 4.30
N THR A 237 22.84 -10.71 3.27
CA THR A 237 23.11 -11.07 1.87
C THR A 237 24.57 -10.78 1.50
N VAL A 238 25.28 -11.84 1.13
CA VAL A 238 26.64 -11.82 0.56
C VAL A 238 26.61 -12.27 -0.89
N HIS A 239 27.70 -12.08 -1.62
CA HIS A 239 27.73 -12.31 -3.06
C HIS A 239 28.75 -13.36 -3.49
N ASP A 240 28.34 -14.22 -4.42
CA ASP A 240 29.27 -15.08 -5.16
C ASP A 240 29.55 -14.42 -6.51
N VAL A 241 30.83 -14.31 -6.88
CA VAL A 241 31.28 -13.73 -8.13
C VAL A 241 31.92 -14.82 -8.97
N LEU A 242 31.39 -15.02 -10.16
CA LEU A 242 31.82 -16.02 -11.13
C LEU A 242 32.45 -15.29 -12.31
N ARG A 243 33.53 -15.85 -12.84
CA ARG A 243 34.29 -15.30 -13.96
C ARG A 243 34.61 -16.39 -14.96
N GLY A 244 34.60 -16.04 -16.24
CA GLY A 244 35.11 -16.92 -17.29
C GLY A 244 35.57 -16.13 -18.51
N PRO A 245 36.21 -16.78 -19.48
CA PRO A 245 36.65 -16.11 -20.70
C PRO A 245 35.46 -15.86 -21.63
N ALA A 246 35.33 -14.65 -22.16
CA ALA A 246 34.20 -14.21 -23.00
C ALA A 246 33.99 -15.07 -24.27
N ARG A 247 35.05 -15.73 -24.75
CA ARG A 247 34.99 -16.66 -25.89
C ARG A 247 34.17 -17.93 -25.63
N GLU A 248 33.87 -18.23 -24.36
CA GLU A 248 33.09 -19.41 -23.94
C GLU A 248 31.60 -19.07 -23.75
N LEU A 249 31.17 -17.86 -24.14
CA LEU A 249 29.75 -17.51 -24.13
C LEU A 249 29.01 -18.10 -25.36
N PRO A 250 27.77 -18.59 -25.21
CA PRO A 250 27.01 -18.66 -23.95
C PRO A 250 27.55 -19.75 -23.01
N ALA A 251 27.82 -19.37 -21.76
CA ALA A 251 28.40 -20.28 -20.78
C ALA A 251 27.29 -21.21 -20.25
N THR A 252 27.48 -22.52 -20.38
CA THR A 252 26.47 -23.50 -19.94
C THR A 252 26.83 -24.17 -18.61
N ASP A 253 28.10 -24.21 -18.18
CA ASP A 253 28.54 -24.82 -16.89
C ASP A 253 30.00 -24.47 -16.48
N LEU A 254 30.67 -23.53 -17.16
CA LEU A 254 32.13 -23.35 -17.09
C LEU A 254 32.56 -21.97 -16.58
N ALA A 255 32.09 -21.61 -15.40
CA ALA A 255 32.58 -20.42 -14.72
C ALA A 255 33.54 -20.81 -13.61
N ASP A 256 34.65 -20.11 -13.47
CA ASP A 256 35.48 -20.21 -12.27
C ASP A 256 34.82 -19.42 -11.14
N CYS A 257 34.86 -19.98 -9.93
CA CYS A 257 34.49 -19.23 -8.74
C CYS A 257 35.59 -18.22 -8.43
N LEU A 258 35.40 -16.96 -8.82
CA LEU A 258 36.36 -15.89 -8.55
C LEU A 258 36.37 -15.56 -7.05
N ALA A 259 35.18 -15.41 -6.47
CA ALA A 259 35.01 -15.18 -5.03
C ALA A 259 33.66 -15.73 -4.55
N ARG A 260 33.63 -16.18 -3.29
CA ARG A 260 32.43 -16.68 -2.62
C ARG A 260 32.19 -15.91 -1.34
N GLY A 261 30.94 -15.52 -1.09
CA GLY A 261 30.56 -14.81 0.14
C GLY A 261 31.21 -13.43 0.30
N VAL A 262 31.37 -12.69 -0.79
CA VAL A 262 31.85 -11.31 -0.78
C VAL A 262 30.86 -10.43 -0.02
N PRO A 263 31.28 -9.76 1.07
CA PRO A 263 30.43 -8.79 1.76
C PRO A 263 30.33 -7.49 0.96
N GLY A 264 29.15 -6.87 0.94
CA GLY A 264 28.90 -5.62 0.21
C GLY A 264 28.79 -5.79 -1.31
N GLU A 265 28.85 -4.68 -2.03
CA GLU A 265 28.46 -4.57 -3.44
C GLU A 265 29.63 -4.37 -4.42
N SER A 266 30.84 -4.80 -4.05
CA SER A 266 32.00 -4.69 -4.94
C SER A 266 33.09 -5.72 -4.68
N LEU A 267 33.87 -6.02 -5.71
CA LEU A 267 35.05 -6.88 -5.68
C LEU A 267 36.13 -6.33 -6.61
N GLU A 268 37.38 -6.25 -6.14
CA GLU A 268 38.53 -5.97 -7.01
C GLU A 268 39.02 -7.25 -7.69
N ASP A 269 39.12 -7.23 -9.02
CA ASP A 269 39.79 -8.25 -9.83
C ASP A 269 40.94 -7.59 -10.62
N PRO A 270 42.19 -7.67 -10.12
CA PRO A 270 43.33 -7.05 -10.79
C PRO A 270 43.80 -7.79 -12.04
N GLU A 271 43.26 -8.99 -12.31
CA GLU A 271 43.66 -9.80 -13.44
C GLU A 271 43.19 -9.19 -14.77
N ARG A 272 44.12 -9.06 -15.72
CA ARG A 272 43.82 -8.56 -17.06
C ARG A 272 43.73 -9.72 -18.04
N PRO A 273 42.69 -9.76 -18.90
CA PRO A 273 42.63 -10.78 -19.94
C PRO A 273 43.80 -10.60 -20.93
N PRO A 274 44.25 -11.69 -21.59
CA PRO A 274 45.24 -11.59 -22.66
C PRO A 274 44.82 -10.60 -23.75
N VAL A 275 45.80 -10.09 -24.52
CA VAL A 275 45.54 -9.12 -25.59
C VAL A 275 44.55 -9.71 -26.61
N GLY A 276 43.42 -9.02 -26.81
CA GLY A 276 42.35 -9.46 -27.71
C GLY A 276 41.32 -10.38 -27.06
N GLU A 277 41.47 -10.69 -25.78
CA GLU A 277 40.50 -11.46 -24.98
C GLU A 277 39.75 -10.56 -24.01
N ALA A 278 38.65 -11.08 -23.46
CA ALA A 278 37.87 -10.44 -22.41
C ALA A 278 37.40 -11.50 -21.41
N PHE A 279 37.12 -11.07 -20.18
CA PHE A 279 36.39 -11.87 -19.21
C PHE A 279 34.90 -11.49 -19.24
N TRP A 280 34.05 -12.44 -18.90
CA TRP A 280 32.67 -12.21 -18.49
C TRP A 280 32.57 -12.39 -16.97
N TYR A 281 31.62 -11.70 -16.36
CA TYR A 281 31.35 -11.77 -14.92
C TYR A 281 29.86 -11.97 -14.68
N VAL A 282 29.52 -12.82 -13.71
CA VAL A 282 28.16 -12.95 -13.17
C VAL A 282 28.26 -12.89 -11.65
N VAL A 283 27.32 -12.18 -11.03
CA VAL A 283 27.20 -12.06 -9.59
C VAL A 283 25.84 -12.63 -9.18
N ARG A 284 25.79 -13.34 -8.06
CA ARG A 284 24.52 -13.71 -7.40
C ARG A 284 24.57 -13.40 -5.91
N GLY A 285 23.41 -13.17 -5.32
CA GLY A 285 23.26 -13.07 -3.87
C GLY A 285 23.17 -14.43 -3.20
N ARG A 286 23.52 -14.48 -1.92
CA ARG A 286 23.49 -15.66 -1.04
C ARG A 286 23.24 -15.22 0.39
N ASN A 287 22.42 -15.96 1.13
CA ASN A 287 22.19 -15.78 2.57
C ASN A 287 21.79 -17.11 3.22
N ALA A 288 21.24 -17.08 4.44
CA ALA A 288 20.79 -18.26 5.17
C ALA A 288 19.69 -19.05 4.43
N CYS A 289 18.86 -18.37 3.64
CA CYS A 289 17.80 -18.99 2.85
C CYS A 289 18.30 -19.74 1.62
N GLY A 290 19.51 -19.39 1.13
CA GLY A 290 20.15 -20.07 0.00
C GLY A 290 20.84 -19.10 -0.95
N ALA A 291 21.11 -19.59 -2.17
CA ALA A 291 21.70 -18.81 -3.24
C ALA A 291 20.62 -18.37 -4.24
N GLY A 292 20.68 -17.10 -4.65
CA GLY A 292 19.91 -16.53 -5.73
C GLY A 292 20.34 -17.07 -7.10
N PRO A 293 19.65 -16.67 -8.17
CA PRO A 293 19.93 -17.15 -9.52
C PRO A 293 21.21 -16.51 -10.10
N LEU A 294 21.86 -17.18 -11.07
CA LEU A 294 22.95 -16.61 -11.90
C LEU A 294 22.38 -16.00 -13.20
N GLY A 295 21.22 -15.34 -13.10
CA GLY A 295 20.43 -14.84 -14.24
C GLY A 295 18.92 -14.96 -14.00
N GLY A 296 18.15 -15.12 -15.06
CA GLY A 296 16.67 -15.18 -14.98
C GLY A 296 16.07 -16.48 -14.43
N GLU A 297 16.85 -17.55 -14.20
CA GLU A 297 16.37 -18.83 -13.66
C GLU A 297 17.30 -19.38 -12.56
N ARG A 298 16.78 -20.26 -11.70
CA ARG A 298 17.61 -20.95 -10.69
C ARG A 298 18.67 -21.79 -11.37
N SER A 299 19.92 -21.56 -11.02
CA SER A 299 21.08 -22.17 -11.68
C SER A 299 22.15 -22.52 -10.66
N SER A 300 22.79 -23.67 -10.86
CA SER A 300 24.02 -24.02 -10.15
C SER A 300 25.25 -23.36 -10.79
N GLY A 301 26.30 -23.15 -10.02
CA GLY A 301 27.58 -22.65 -10.51
C GLY A 301 28.77 -23.11 -9.66
N ALA A 302 29.99 -22.82 -10.09
CA ALA A 302 31.21 -23.30 -9.41
C ALA A 302 31.38 -22.78 -7.97
N CYS A 303 30.60 -21.79 -7.55
CA CYS A 303 30.58 -21.29 -6.17
C CYS A 303 29.52 -21.97 -5.27
N ASP A 304 28.89 -23.07 -5.68
CA ASP A 304 27.92 -23.83 -4.87
C ASP A 304 28.55 -24.64 -3.73
#